data_AF-A0A1I7XYZ6-F1
#
_entry.id   AF-A0A1I7XYZ6-F1
#
_cell.length_a   1.000
_cell.length_b   1.000
_cell.length_c   1.000
_cell.angle_alpha   90.00
_cell.angle_beta   90.00
_cell.angle_gamma   90.00
#
_symmetry.space_group_name_H-M   'P 1'
#
loop_
_entity.id
_entity.type
_entity.pdbx_description
1 polymer ?
#
loop_
_entity_poly.entity_id
_entity_poly.type
_entity_poly.pdbx_seq_one_letter_code
_entity_poly.pdbx_strand_id
1 'polypeptide(L)'
;HGEDYVPHADRVFEEIKCEEINVILMGETGAGKSTWIDAIFNYVLFETLDEAVEHNQLEIPIPTHFLIEDDDKKRRKIHVGGKNDNENDQVGASATQRPKTYTFMFHGRFYRFIDVPGVNDSRGIDQDRKNFEMIMRELYNYDRIHAICILIPSDAPRLT
;
A
#
# COMPACT_ATOMS: atom_id res chain seq x y z
N HIS A 1 26.59 -32.05 -33.17
CA HIS A 1 26.68 -31.30 -31.90
C HIS A 1 27.23 -32.27 -30.85
N GLY A 2 28.27 -31.87 -30.11
CA GLY A 2 29.04 -32.78 -29.24
C GLY A 2 28.24 -33.29 -28.04
N GLU A 3 28.64 -34.45 -27.52
CA GLU A 3 27.94 -35.17 -26.43
C GLU A 3 27.91 -34.41 -25.08
N ASP A 4 28.64 -33.30 -24.97
CA ASP A 4 28.67 -32.43 -23.79
C ASP A 4 27.72 -31.22 -23.87
N TYR A 5 26.85 -31.14 -24.87
CA TYR A 5 25.86 -30.05 -24.96
C TYR A 5 24.70 -30.29 -23.99
N VAL A 6 24.72 -29.56 -22.87
CA VAL A 6 23.56 -29.44 -21.96
C VAL A 6 22.76 -28.21 -22.39
N PRO A 7 21.46 -28.33 -22.73
CA PRO A 7 20.60 -27.19 -23.06
C PRO A 7 20.60 -26.15 -21.93
N HIS A 8 20.77 -24.88 -22.28
CA HIS A 8 20.80 -23.76 -21.32
C HIS A 8 19.52 -23.62 -20.47
N ALA A 9 18.41 -24.26 -20.88
CA ALA A 9 17.13 -24.21 -20.19
C ALA A 9 17.16 -24.90 -18.82
N ASP A 10 18.00 -25.94 -18.65
CA ASP A 10 17.97 -26.79 -17.44
C ASP A 10 18.70 -26.18 -16.24
N ARG A 11 19.42 -25.06 -16.43
CA ARG A 11 20.20 -24.36 -15.38
C ARG A 11 19.70 -22.97 -15.03
N VAL A 12 18.74 -22.42 -15.76
CA VAL A 12 18.30 -21.01 -15.59
C VAL A 12 17.13 -20.88 -14.62
N PHE A 13 16.43 -21.99 -14.33
CA PHE A 13 15.34 -22.02 -13.36
C PHE A 13 15.59 -23.10 -12.30
N GLU A 14 16.68 -22.98 -11.53
CA GLU A 14 16.49 -23.32 -10.12
C GLU A 14 15.38 -22.38 -9.66
N GLU A 15 14.20 -22.94 -9.34
CA GLU A 15 13.09 -22.20 -8.77
C GLU A 15 13.63 -21.48 -7.53
N ILE A 16 14.03 -20.23 -7.68
CA ILE A 16 14.19 -19.32 -6.55
C ILE A 16 12.77 -19.21 -6.02
N LYS A 17 12.46 -20.02 -5.00
CA LYS A 17 11.27 -19.87 -4.17
C LYS A 17 11.42 -18.54 -3.44
N CYS A 18 11.10 -17.46 -4.13
CA CYS A 18 10.84 -16.17 -3.50
C CYS A 18 9.50 -16.30 -2.82
N GLU A 19 9.51 -16.65 -1.54
CA GLU A 19 8.30 -16.58 -0.72
C GLU A 19 7.92 -15.09 -0.57
N GLU A 20 6.85 -14.71 -1.27
CA GLU A 20 6.25 -13.37 -1.17
C GLU A 20 5.29 -13.31 0.00
N ILE A 21 5.50 -12.35 0.90
CA ILE A 21 4.59 -12.08 2.02
C ILE A 21 3.51 -11.09 1.56
N ASN A 22 2.35 -11.64 1.19
CA ASN A 22 1.16 -10.86 0.85
C ASN A 22 0.43 -10.37 2.12
N VAL A 23 0.31 -9.06 2.29
CA VAL A 23 -0.40 -8.40 3.40
C VAL A 23 -1.47 -7.48 2.84
N ILE A 24 -2.73 -7.68 3.24
CA ILE A 24 -3.83 -6.80 2.85
C ILE A 24 -4.04 -5.69 3.88
N LEU A 25 -4.23 -4.46 3.40
CA LEU A 25 -4.47 -3.28 4.23
C LEU A 25 -5.94 -2.90 4.19
N MET A 26 -6.62 -3.06 5.31
CA MET A 26 -8.04 -2.71 5.48
C MET A 26 -8.17 -1.54 6.45
N GLY A 27 -9.27 -0.80 6.33
CA GLY A 27 -9.55 0.35 7.18
C GLY A 27 -10.49 1.31 6.48
N GLU A 28 -11.13 2.17 7.24
CA GLU A 28 -12.12 3.10 6.70
C GLU A 28 -11.51 4.07 5.67
N THR A 29 -12.37 4.71 4.89
CA THR A 29 -11.95 5.82 4.02
C THR A 29 -11.30 6.92 4.88
N GLY A 30 -10.08 7.33 4.54
CA GLY A 30 -9.32 8.32 5.31
C GLY A 30 -8.52 7.76 6.49
N ALA A 31 -8.53 6.44 6.75
CA ALA A 31 -7.75 5.84 7.85
C ALA A 31 -6.23 5.86 7.69
N GLY A 32 -5.70 6.45 6.61
CA GLY A 32 -4.25 6.61 6.41
C GLY A 32 -3.52 5.40 5.82
N LYS A 33 -4.23 4.46 5.17
CA LYS A 33 -3.63 3.25 4.55
C LYS A 33 -2.48 3.57 3.60
N SER A 34 -2.73 4.45 2.64
CA SER A 34 -1.72 4.86 1.66
C SER A 34 -0.53 5.57 2.32
N THR A 35 -0.80 6.48 3.27
CA THR A 35 0.25 7.18 4.04
C THR A 35 1.08 6.20 4.88
N TRP A 36 0.48 5.15 5.42
CA TRP A 36 1.20 4.12 6.16
C TRP A 36 2.13 3.31 5.24
N ILE A 37 1.69 2.99 4.02
CA ILE A 37 2.56 2.35 3.02
C ILE A 37 3.75 3.26 2.70
N ASP A 38 3.52 4.53 2.37
CA ASP A 38 4.61 5.46 2.08
C ASP A 38 5.60 5.56 3.25
N ALA A 39 5.09 5.60 4.49
CA ALA A 39 5.93 5.63 5.68
C ALA A 39 6.80 4.36 5.81
N ILE A 40 6.24 3.17 5.53
CA ILE A 40 7.03 1.92 5.53
C ILE A 40 8.07 1.92 4.43
N PHE A 41 7.75 2.40 3.23
CA PHE A 41 8.73 2.49 2.14
C PHE A 41 9.91 3.38 2.52
N ASN A 42 9.64 4.57 3.08
CA ASN A 42 10.71 5.46 3.54
C ASN A 42 11.50 4.85 4.72
N TYR A 43 10.84 4.14 5.65
CA TYR A 43 11.54 3.44 6.74
C TYR A 43 12.46 2.31 6.24
N VAL A 44 12.04 1.58 5.20
CA VAL A 44 12.83 0.48 4.64
C VAL A 44 14.04 0.97 3.84
N LEU A 45 13.95 2.17 3.27
CA LEU A 45 15.00 2.73 2.42
C LEU A 45 16.19 3.30 3.20
N PHE A 46 15.97 3.76 4.43
CA PHE A 46 16.99 4.44 5.23
C PHE A 46 17.10 3.78 6.61
N GLU A 47 18.33 3.52 7.06
CA GLU A 47 18.56 2.90 8.37
C GLU A 47 18.30 3.91 9.51
N THR A 48 18.44 5.21 9.23
CA THR A 48 18.26 6.27 10.21
C THR A 48 17.47 7.46 9.65
N LEU A 49 16.86 8.23 10.56
CA LEU A 49 16.16 9.47 10.19
C LEU A 49 17.13 10.51 9.61
N ASP A 50 18.35 10.60 10.14
CA ASP A 50 19.35 11.55 9.67
C ASP A 50 19.74 11.26 8.21
N GLU A 51 19.94 9.98 7.86
CA GLU A 51 20.19 9.54 6.48
C GLU A 51 19.02 9.89 5.55
N ALA A 52 17.78 9.67 6.00
CA ALA A 52 16.58 10.03 5.23
C ALA A 52 16.49 11.55 4.99
N VAL A 53 16.85 12.36 5.99
CA VAL A 53 16.86 13.82 5.88
C VAL A 53 17.96 14.30 4.93
N GLU A 54 19.14 13.70 4.98
CA GLU A 54 20.27 14.01 4.09
C GLU A 54 19.98 13.67 2.62
N HIS A 55 19.27 12.57 2.37
CA HIS A 55 18.84 12.19 1.01
C HIS A 55 17.91 13.23 0.36
N ASN A 56 17.18 14.02 1.18
CA ASN A 56 16.32 15.14 0.77
C ASN A 56 15.32 14.82 -0.36
N GLN A 57 14.99 13.55 -0.54
CA GLN A 57 13.98 13.03 -1.46
C GLN A 57 13.22 11.92 -0.75
N LEU A 58 11.91 12.13 -0.59
CA LEU A 58 10.99 11.11 -0.10
C LEU A 58 10.61 10.20 -1.26
N GLU A 59 10.75 8.89 -1.06
CA GLU A 59 10.19 7.92 -1.99
C GLU A 59 8.70 7.76 -1.67
N ILE A 60 7.86 8.33 -2.54
CA ILE A 60 6.41 8.42 -2.36
C ILE A 60 5.76 7.62 -3.50
N PRO A 61 5.70 6.27 -3.37
CA PRO A 61 5.07 5.43 -4.37
C PRO A 61 3.55 5.66 -4.46
N ILE A 62 2.95 6.24 -3.42
CA ILE A 62 1.54 6.62 -3.39
C ILE A 62 1.42 8.12 -3.12
N PRO A 63 1.02 8.93 -4.10
CA PRO A 63 0.69 10.31 -3.81
C PRO A 63 -0.43 10.38 -2.76
N THR A 64 -0.21 11.16 -1.71
CA THR A 64 -1.14 11.25 -0.58
C THR A 64 -1.34 12.69 -0.16
N HIS A 65 -2.47 12.97 0.48
CA HIS A 65 -2.72 14.26 1.08
C HIS A 65 -3.36 14.09 2.46
N PHE A 66 -3.04 15.02 3.35
CA PHE A 66 -3.58 15.04 4.70
C PHE A 66 -3.69 16.48 5.19
N LEU A 67 -4.52 16.67 6.21
CA LEU A 67 -4.73 17.96 6.85
C LEU A 67 -3.87 18.02 8.12
N ILE A 68 -3.02 19.03 8.20
CA ILE A 68 -2.30 19.39 9.43
C ILE A 68 -2.91 20.66 9.97
N GLU A 69 -3.12 20.73 11.28
CA GLU A 69 -3.43 21.98 11.98
C GLU A 69 -2.11 22.61 12.44
N ASP A 70 -1.82 23.83 11.99
CA ASP A 70 -0.64 24.58 12.45
C ASP A 70 -0.86 25.19 13.85
N ASP A 71 0.20 25.76 14.43
CA ASP A 71 0.15 26.39 15.75
C ASP A 71 -0.88 27.54 15.85
N ASP A 72 -1.26 28.12 14.70
CA ASP A 72 -2.30 29.16 14.58
C ASP A 72 -3.72 28.58 14.44
N LYS A 73 -3.89 27.26 14.63
CA LYS A 73 -5.14 26.51 14.43
C LYS A 73 -5.68 26.56 13.00
N LYS A 74 -4.84 26.86 12.02
CA LYS A 74 -5.22 26.84 10.61
C LYS A 74 -4.95 25.47 10.04
N ARG A 75 -5.99 24.86 9.48
CA ARG A 75 -5.88 23.61 8.73
C ARG A 75 -5.21 23.86 7.39
N ARG A 76 -4.10 23.20 7.13
CA ARG A 76 -3.39 23.20 5.85
C ARG A 76 -3.46 21.82 5.23
N LYS A 77 -3.83 21.77 3.95
CA LYS A 77 -3.78 20.55 3.14
C LYS A 77 -2.36 20.39 2.62
N ILE A 78 -1.66 19.34 3.07
CA ILE A 78 -0.35 18.97 2.57
C ILE A 78 -0.55 17.94 1.47
N HIS A 79 0.12 18.14 0.34
CA HIS A 79 0.15 17.20 -0.79
C HIS A 79 1.56 16.65 -0.91
N VAL A 80 1.66 15.33 -1.02
CA VAL A 80 2.91 14.58 -1.07
C VAL A 80 2.84 13.68 -2.31
N GLY A 81 3.77 13.81 -3.26
CA GLY A 81 3.74 13.10 -4.55
C GLY A 81 3.01 13.84 -5.69
N GLY A 82 3.16 13.36 -6.93
CA GLY A 82 2.51 13.92 -8.13
C GLY A 82 1.15 13.26 -8.42
N LYS A 83 0.15 14.00 -8.93
CA LYS A 83 -1.23 13.49 -9.14
C LYS A 83 -1.29 12.13 -9.84
N ASN A 84 -2.13 11.22 -9.30
CA ASN A 84 -2.41 9.90 -9.87
C ASN A 84 -3.90 9.74 -10.18
N ASP A 85 -4.25 9.17 -11.34
CA ASP A 85 -5.64 8.96 -11.77
C ASP A 85 -6.41 7.92 -10.93
N ASN A 86 -5.69 7.09 -10.14
CA ASN A 86 -6.31 6.14 -9.22
C ASN A 86 -6.64 6.73 -7.83
N GLU A 87 -6.37 8.02 -7.63
CA GLU A 87 -6.64 8.75 -6.39
C GLU A 87 -7.78 9.74 -6.57
N ASN A 88 -8.81 9.63 -5.73
CA ASN A 88 -9.90 10.58 -5.70
C ASN A 88 -9.72 11.58 -4.55
N ASP A 89 -9.64 12.87 -4.90
CA ASP A 89 -9.55 13.99 -3.95
C ASP A 89 -10.90 14.40 -3.34
N GLN A 90 -12.01 13.75 -3.71
CA GLN A 90 -13.33 14.06 -3.15
C GLN A 90 -13.46 13.63 -1.70
N VAL A 91 -13.80 14.60 -0.84
CA VAL A 91 -14.11 14.38 0.58
C VAL A 91 -15.23 13.35 0.71
N GLY A 92 -14.96 12.24 1.41
CA GLY A 92 -15.92 11.17 1.69
C GLY A 92 -15.85 9.97 0.75
N ALA A 93 -15.19 10.06 -0.41
CA ALA A 93 -14.93 8.89 -1.25
C ALA A 93 -13.61 8.21 -0.84
N SER A 94 -13.54 6.88 -0.93
CA SER A 94 -12.25 6.18 -0.77
C SER A 94 -11.19 6.80 -1.67
N ALA A 95 -10.04 7.23 -1.13
CA ALA A 95 -8.96 7.77 -1.95
C ALA A 95 -8.52 6.75 -3.02
N THR A 96 -8.31 5.50 -2.60
CA THR A 96 -8.05 4.35 -3.47
C THR A 96 -9.35 3.86 -4.12
N GLN A 97 -9.46 3.95 -5.45
CA GLN A 97 -10.68 3.53 -6.18
C GLN A 97 -10.65 2.05 -6.60
N ARG A 98 -9.46 1.47 -6.78
CA ARG A 98 -9.24 0.06 -7.11
C ARG A 98 -8.10 -0.50 -6.29
N PRO A 99 -8.13 -1.79 -5.91
CA PRO A 99 -7.00 -2.42 -5.24
C PRO A 99 -5.70 -2.18 -5.99
N LYS A 100 -4.63 -1.85 -5.26
CA LYS A 100 -3.31 -1.59 -5.82
C LYS A 100 -2.25 -2.26 -4.96
N THR A 101 -1.27 -2.85 -5.62
CA THR A 101 -0.21 -3.62 -4.97
C THR A 101 1.09 -2.85 -4.95
N TYR A 102 1.78 -2.88 -3.81
CA TYR A 102 3.09 -2.28 -3.62
C TYR A 102 4.04 -3.36 -3.14
N THR A 103 5.06 -3.66 -3.94
CA THR A 103 6.01 -4.74 -3.66
C THR A 103 7.38 -4.15 -3.40
N PHE A 104 8.04 -4.60 -2.33
CA PHE A 104 9.41 -4.21 -2.00
C PHE A 104 10.18 -5.42 -1.45
N MET A 105 11.51 -5.38 -1.57
CA MET A 105 12.39 -6.39 -1.01
C MET A 105 12.96 -5.88 0.32
N PHE A 106 12.89 -6.71 1.36
CA PHE A 106 13.46 -6.39 2.66
C PHE A 106 14.09 -7.64 3.29
N HIS A 107 15.36 -7.55 3.69
CA HIS A 107 16.16 -8.67 4.20
C HIS A 107 16.03 -9.98 3.37
N GLY A 108 16.09 -9.87 2.04
CA GLY A 108 16.05 -11.02 1.13
C GLY A 108 14.68 -11.67 0.97
N ARG A 109 13.60 -11.02 1.40
CA ARG A 109 12.21 -11.46 1.18
C ARG A 109 11.40 -10.38 0.48
N PHE A 110 10.47 -10.80 -0.36
CA PHE A 110 9.52 -9.88 -0.99
C PHE A 110 8.30 -9.69 -0.08
N TYR A 111 7.92 -8.44 0.12
CA TYR A 111 6.69 -8.06 0.80
C TYR A 111 5.78 -7.36 -0.20
N ARG A 112 4.52 -7.79 -0.26
CA ARG A 112 3.47 -7.18 -1.07
C ARG A 112 2.38 -6.62 -0.18
N PHE A 113 2.24 -5.31 -0.17
CA PHE A 113 1.08 -4.63 0.40
C PHE A 113 -0.02 -4.52 -0.64
N ILE A 114 -1.20 -5.02 -0.31
CA ILE A 114 -2.41 -4.91 -1.11
C ILE A 114 -3.25 -3.80 -0.46
N ASP A 115 -3.16 -2.58 -1.01
CA ASP A 115 -3.99 -1.46 -0.61
C ASP A 115 -5.36 -1.63 -1.27
N VAL A 116 -6.40 -1.74 -0.45
CA VAL A 116 -7.77 -1.87 -0.95
C VAL A 116 -8.58 -0.61 -0.67
N PRO A 117 -9.64 -0.33 -1.45
CA PRO A 117 -10.57 0.74 -1.14
C PRO A 117 -11.06 0.67 0.31
N GLY A 118 -11.29 1.83 0.93
CA GLY A 118 -11.79 1.91 2.28
C GLY A 118 -13.11 1.16 2.47
N VAL A 119 -13.25 0.47 3.59
CA VAL A 119 -14.53 -0.06 4.06
C VAL A 119 -15.36 1.07 4.67
N ASN A 120 -16.69 1.01 4.63
CA ASN A 120 -17.56 2.08 5.15
C ASN A 120 -17.41 3.39 4.35
N ASP A 121 -17.50 3.28 3.02
CA ASP A 121 -17.46 4.43 2.12
C ASP A 121 -18.73 5.27 2.29
N SER A 122 -18.59 6.60 2.49
CA SER A 122 -19.73 7.48 2.76
C SER A 122 -20.74 7.58 1.60
N ARG A 123 -20.42 6.99 0.44
CA ARG A 123 -21.32 6.81 -0.70
C ARG A 123 -22.37 5.70 -0.49
N GLY A 124 -22.32 4.97 0.63
CA GLY A 124 -23.37 4.05 1.09
C GLY A 124 -23.13 2.56 0.79
N ILE A 125 -24.06 1.72 1.28
CA ILE A 125 -23.96 0.25 1.30
C ILE A 125 -23.73 -0.37 -0.08
N ASP A 126 -24.33 0.19 -1.14
CA ASP A 126 -24.14 -0.31 -2.50
C ASP A 126 -22.71 -0.12 -3.01
N GLN A 127 -22.03 0.94 -2.57
CA GLN A 127 -20.62 1.15 -2.90
C GLN A 127 -19.72 0.23 -2.10
N ASP A 128 -20.04 -0.01 -0.82
CA ASP A 128 -19.32 -0.99 0.01
C ASP A 128 -19.40 -2.40 -0.60
N ARG A 129 -20.56 -2.78 -1.13
CA ARG A 129 -20.70 -4.07 -1.84
C ARG A 129 -19.79 -4.17 -3.05
N LYS A 130 -19.71 -3.10 -3.87
CA LYS A 130 -18.79 -3.06 -5.02
C LYS A 130 -17.34 -3.11 -4.57
N ASN A 131 -16.99 -2.38 -3.51
CA ASN A 131 -15.64 -2.40 -2.94
C ASN A 131 -15.28 -3.81 -2.47
N PHE A 132 -16.19 -4.49 -1.76
CA PHE A 132 -16.00 -5.86 -1.31
C PHE A 132 -15.84 -6.84 -2.48
N GLU A 133 -16.66 -6.73 -3.52
CA GLU A 133 -16.51 -7.57 -4.72
C GLU A 133 -15.16 -7.35 -5.42
N MET A 134 -14.66 -6.11 -5.48
CA MET A 134 -13.33 -5.81 -6.00
C MET A 134 -12.22 -6.39 -5.13
N ILE A 135 -12.34 -6.27 -3.80
CA ILE A 135 -11.40 -6.86 -2.84
C ILE A 135 -11.33 -8.38 -3.04
N MET A 136 -12.48 -9.05 -3.09
CA MET A 136 -12.52 -10.50 -3.27
C MET A 136 -11.88 -10.92 -4.60
N ARG A 137 -12.18 -10.22 -5.70
CA ARG A 137 -11.55 -10.46 -7.01
C ARG A 137 -10.04 -10.31 -6.97
N GLU A 138 -9.54 -9.30 -6.25
CA GLU A 138 -8.11 -9.10 -6.09
C GLU A 138 -7.49 -10.25 -5.28
N LEU A 139 -8.13 -10.64 -4.17
CA LEU A 139 -7.65 -11.72 -3.31
C LEU A 139 -7.55 -13.08 -4.03
N TYR A 140 -8.37 -13.32 -5.05
CA TYR A 140 -8.29 -14.53 -5.89
C TYR A 140 -7.00 -14.65 -6.70
N ASN A 141 -6.26 -13.56 -6.88
CA ASN A 141 -4.98 -13.57 -7.61
C ASN A 141 -3.81 -14.11 -6.77
N TYR A 142 -4.04 -14.43 -5.48
CA TYR A 142 -2.98 -14.85 -4.56
C TYR A 142 -3.24 -16.24 -3.99
N ASP A 143 -2.22 -17.10 -4.03
CA ASP A 143 -2.29 -18.43 -3.41
C ASP A 143 -2.44 -18.35 -1.88
N ARG A 144 -1.85 -17.33 -1.26
CA ARG A 144 -1.84 -17.12 0.20
C ARG A 144 -1.86 -15.65 0.56
N ILE A 145 -2.72 -15.30 1.52
CA ILE A 145 -2.65 -14.05 2.28
C ILE A 145 -2.02 -14.35 3.63
N HIS A 146 -0.90 -13.69 3.93
CA HIS A 146 -0.10 -13.96 5.13
C HIS A 146 -0.56 -13.13 6.32
N ALA A 147 -1.05 -11.91 6.07
CA ALA A 147 -1.58 -11.05 7.11
C ALA A 147 -2.69 -10.12 6.61
N ILE A 148 -3.57 -9.74 7.53
CA ILE A 148 -4.54 -8.66 7.37
C ILE A 148 -4.14 -7.58 8.36
N CYS A 149 -3.84 -6.39 7.86
CA CYS A 149 -3.51 -5.22 8.65
C CYS A 149 -4.71 -4.27 8.64
N ILE A 150 -5.27 -3.98 9.81
CA ILE A 150 -6.45 -3.13 9.97
C ILE A 150 -6.01 -1.79 10.56
N LEU A 151 -6.17 -0.71 9.80
CA LEU A 151 -5.88 0.65 10.23
C LEU A 151 -7.15 1.31 10.76
N ILE A 152 -7.04 1.84 11.96
CA ILE A 152 -8.13 2.53 12.66
C ILE A 152 -7.66 3.97 12.93
N PRO A 153 -8.40 5.01 12.50
CA PRO A 153 -8.07 6.40 12.81
C PRO A 153 -7.99 6.62 14.32
N SER A 154 -7.01 7.40 14.78
CA SER A 154 -6.81 7.69 16.21
C SER A 154 -7.92 8.56 16.81
N ASP A 155 -8.64 9.30 15.97
CA ASP A 155 -9.77 10.15 16.30
C ASP A 155 -11.14 9.47 16.09
N ALA A 156 -11.16 8.20 15.65
CA ALA A 156 -12.40 7.45 15.55
C ALA A 156 -13.00 7.23 16.96
N PRO A 157 -14.31 7.44 17.15
CA PRO A 157 -14.96 7.13 18.42
C PRO A 157 -14.70 5.66 18.73
N ARG A 158 -14.07 5.41 19.89
CA ARG A 158 -13.81 4.04 20.36
C ARG A 158 -15.15 3.31 20.40
N LEU A 159 -15.23 2.12 19.81
CA LEU A 159 -16.34 1.20 20.10
C LEU A 159 -16.29 0.90 21.61
N THR A 160 -17.20 1.52 22.37
CA THR A 160 -17.49 1.23 23.77
C THR A 160 -18.79 0.48 23.88
#